data_AF-A0A0H3DC75-F1
#
_entry.id   AF-A0A0H3DC75-F1
#
_cell.length_a   1.000
_cell.length_b   1.000
_cell.length_c   1.000
_cell.angle_alpha   90.00
_cell.angle_beta   90.00
_cell.angle_gamma   90.00
#
_symmetry.space_group_name_H-M   'P 1'
#
loop_
_entity.id
_entity.type
_entity.pdbx_description
1 polymer ?
#
loop_
_entity_poly.entity_id
_entity_poly.type
_entity_poly.pdbx_seq_one_letter_code
_entity_poly.pdbx_strand_id
1 'polypeptide(L)'
;MSAGAYHAETAEMGTIAHAVEDVGSSFLSATRDLEGLVLDALSFAGIGSGVAAANSALHSTLGSALQKLLHLLTNVNQNVRTAADGYRAADSDVAQAYGGGQSGGGAAAAAAPQQLDPRVVDSIMRSEGATGEQGGVPEAYGFRQNMHNGYDRIIAAREEYGIGSAEERAVVADLMTANARTAGALNFTDPGTQAAIMSGAHMRGAGGVRAILNHMAGEDIVRSSRTLGDATIQHVQGLTPEQFQQEFRDARVEYDRQIYGGTNTTQGGHTQNWWDRYGTGLTRRYDREQAEFLGLSQPQH
;
A
#
# COMPACT_ATOMS: atom_id res chain seq x y z
N MET A 1 -45.42 16.30 3.02
CA MET A 1 -44.15 17.04 3.04
C MET A 1 -43.07 16.03 3.39
N SER A 2 -42.18 15.72 2.44
CA SER A 2 -41.11 14.74 2.60
C SER A 2 -39.98 15.37 3.41
N ALA A 3 -39.58 14.75 4.53
CA ALA A 3 -38.38 15.14 5.26
C ALA A 3 -37.17 14.57 4.50
N GLY A 4 -36.44 15.44 3.80
CA GLY A 4 -35.18 15.09 3.19
C GLY A 4 -34.18 14.69 4.27
N ALA A 5 -33.60 13.50 4.15
CA ALA A 5 -32.43 13.13 4.92
C ALA A 5 -31.30 14.09 4.54
N TYR A 6 -30.87 14.92 5.49
CA TYR A 6 -29.69 15.76 5.32
C TYR A 6 -28.46 14.87 5.49
N HIS A 7 -27.85 14.49 4.37
CA HIS A 7 -26.49 13.96 4.34
C HIS A 7 -25.55 15.13 4.00
N ALA A 8 -24.76 15.58 4.96
CA ALA A 8 -23.65 16.47 4.69
C ALA A 8 -22.46 15.61 4.27
N GLU A 9 -22.41 15.16 3.02
CA GLU A 9 -21.20 14.58 2.45
C GLU A 9 -20.09 15.64 2.46
N THR A 10 -19.14 15.54 3.39
CA THR A 10 -17.91 16.32 3.34
C THR A 10 -16.95 15.69 2.32
N ALA A 11 -17.34 15.65 1.03
CA ALA A 11 -16.47 15.26 -0.08
C ALA A 11 -15.16 16.07 -0.10
N GLU A 12 -15.24 17.31 0.40
CA GLU A 12 -14.15 18.26 0.55
C GLU A 12 -13.08 17.79 1.56
N MET A 13 -13.48 17.10 2.64
CA MET A 13 -12.56 16.58 3.67
C MET A 13 -11.82 15.33 3.21
N GLY A 14 -12.50 14.44 2.47
CA GLY A 14 -11.86 13.31 1.80
C GLY A 14 -10.83 13.78 0.76
N THR A 15 -11.15 14.86 0.05
CA THR A 15 -10.25 15.47 -0.94
C THR A 15 -8.99 16.05 -0.30
N ILE A 16 -9.09 16.68 0.88
CA ILE A 16 -7.93 17.19 1.61
C ILE A 16 -7.07 16.05 2.16
N ALA A 17 -7.68 15.01 2.75
CA ALA A 17 -6.95 13.83 3.21
C ALA A 17 -6.21 13.13 2.06
N HIS A 18 -6.89 12.94 0.91
CA HIS A 18 -6.27 12.41 -0.30
C HIS A 18 -5.15 13.29 -0.84
N ALA A 19 -5.34 14.62 -0.90
CA ALA A 19 -4.31 15.54 -1.37
C ALA A 19 -3.05 15.50 -0.47
N VAL A 20 -3.21 15.33 0.84
CA VAL A 20 -2.08 15.25 1.78
C VAL A 20 -1.39 13.88 1.70
N GLU A 21 -2.14 12.78 1.58
CA GLU A 21 -1.57 11.44 1.33
C GLU A 21 -0.81 11.38 0.00
N ASP A 22 -1.32 12.05 -1.02
CA ASP A 22 -0.69 12.15 -2.33
C ASP A 22 0.60 12.97 -2.30
N VAL A 23 0.64 14.06 -1.53
CA VAL A 23 1.87 14.83 -1.29
C VAL A 23 2.90 13.98 -0.55
N GLY A 24 2.47 13.18 0.44
CA GLY A 24 3.33 12.21 1.13
C GLY A 24 3.91 11.15 0.19
N SER A 25 3.08 10.59 -0.70
CA SER A 25 3.52 9.57 -1.67
C SER A 25 4.48 10.14 -2.73
N SER A 26 4.22 11.37 -3.21
CA SER A 26 5.07 12.07 -4.16
C SER A 26 6.42 12.44 -3.53
N PHE A 27 6.44 12.76 -2.24
CA PHE A 27 7.66 13.03 -1.48
C PHE A 27 8.52 11.77 -1.28
N LEU A 28 7.89 10.62 -1.01
CA LEU A 28 8.59 9.33 -0.92
C LEU A 28 9.20 8.90 -2.26
N SER A 29 8.49 9.15 -3.37
CA SER A 29 9.04 8.94 -4.72
C SER A 29 10.22 9.86 -5.00
N ALA A 30 10.11 11.16 -4.70
CA ALA A 30 11.22 12.11 -4.86
C ALA A 30 12.44 11.74 -3.99
N THR A 31 12.21 11.18 -2.79
CA THR A 31 13.28 10.71 -1.90
C THR A 31 14.00 9.50 -2.47
N ARG A 32 13.28 8.52 -3.05
CA ARG A 32 13.89 7.38 -3.75
C ARG A 32 14.64 7.81 -5.01
N ASP A 33 14.12 8.78 -5.76
CA ASP A 33 14.78 9.30 -6.95
C ASP A 33 16.07 10.04 -6.58
N LEU A 34 16.07 10.76 -5.44
CA LEU A 34 17.26 11.34 -4.83
C LEU A 34 18.27 10.28 -4.37
N GLU A 35 17.83 9.19 -3.74
CA GLU A 35 18.70 8.05 -3.38
C GLU A 35 19.33 7.38 -4.62
N GLY A 36 18.56 7.26 -5.72
CA GLY A 36 19.06 6.76 -7.00
C GLY A 36 20.14 7.66 -7.62
N LEU A 37 19.95 8.98 -7.58
CA LEU A 37 20.96 9.97 -8.00
C LEU A 37 22.21 9.96 -7.12
N VAL A 38 22.07 9.69 -5.82
CA VAL A 38 23.19 9.59 -4.86
C VAL A 38 24.04 8.34 -5.10
N LEU A 39 23.43 7.22 -5.50
CA LEU A 39 24.16 6.01 -5.87
C LEU A 39 24.99 6.19 -7.15
N ASP A 40 24.55 7.04 -8.07
CA ASP A 40 25.28 7.35 -9.31
C ASP A 40 26.50 8.27 -9.04
N ALA A 41 26.41 9.14 -8.02
CA ALA A 41 27.50 10.03 -7.60
C ALA A 41 28.68 9.32 -6.89
N LEU A 42 28.50 8.07 -6.42
CA LEU A 42 29.59 7.24 -5.89
C LEU A 42 30.60 6.82 -6.97
N SER A 43 30.33 7.11 -8.25
CA SER A 43 31.29 6.99 -9.35
C SER A 43 32.39 8.08 -9.37
N PHE A 44 32.30 9.11 -8.51
CA PHE A 44 33.27 10.22 -8.43
C PHE A 44 34.33 10.09 -7.32
N ALA A 45 34.61 8.89 -6.81
CA ALA A 45 35.69 8.65 -5.83
C ALA A 45 37.12 8.88 -6.36
N GLY A 46 37.29 9.49 -7.55
CA GLY A 46 38.58 9.85 -8.16
C GLY A 46 39.04 11.29 -7.98
N ILE A 47 38.26 12.19 -7.35
CA ILE A 47 38.58 13.64 -7.30
C ILE A 47 38.70 14.15 -5.85
N GLY A 48 39.92 14.26 -5.34
CA GLY A 48 40.38 15.20 -4.29
C GLY A 48 39.66 15.25 -2.92
N SER A 49 40.42 15.13 -1.82
CA SER A 49 39.92 15.07 -0.43
C SER A 49 39.05 16.26 0.04
N GLY A 50 39.20 17.45 -0.54
CA GLY A 50 38.36 18.62 -0.22
C GLY A 50 36.96 18.56 -0.82
N VAL A 51 36.81 18.01 -2.03
CA VAL A 51 35.51 17.89 -2.71
C VAL A 51 34.70 16.75 -2.09
N ALA A 52 35.36 15.64 -1.73
CA ALA A 52 34.72 14.54 -1.01
C ALA A 52 34.19 14.96 0.37
N ALA A 53 34.93 15.78 1.12
CA ALA A 53 34.49 16.29 2.42
C ALA A 53 33.31 17.27 2.30
N ALA A 54 33.34 18.18 1.31
CA ALA A 54 32.23 19.08 1.02
C ALA A 54 30.97 18.32 0.57
N ASN A 55 31.14 17.27 -0.26
CA ASN A 55 30.04 16.41 -0.70
C ASN A 55 29.40 15.65 0.46
N SER A 56 30.22 15.08 1.36
CA SER A 56 29.74 14.39 2.56
C SER A 56 28.97 15.32 3.52
N ALA A 57 29.45 16.56 3.70
CA ALA A 57 28.76 17.56 4.51
C ALA A 57 27.42 18.02 3.89
N LEU A 58 27.38 18.18 2.57
CA LEU A 58 26.15 18.51 1.83
C LEU A 58 25.13 17.37 1.95
N HIS A 59 25.58 16.11 1.83
CA HIS A 59 24.75 14.92 1.96
C HIS A 59 24.18 14.74 3.37
N SER A 60 24.99 14.95 4.40
CA SER A 60 24.52 14.89 5.79
C SER A 60 23.45 15.96 6.07
N THR A 61 23.64 17.15 5.52
CA THR A 61 22.68 18.26 5.65
C THR A 61 21.37 17.97 4.89
N LEU A 62 21.46 17.47 3.67
CA LEU A 62 20.31 17.05 2.86
C LEU A 62 19.54 15.91 3.52
N GLY A 63 20.24 14.87 4.00
CA GLY A 63 19.62 13.75 4.71
C GLY A 63 18.89 14.20 5.98
N SER A 64 19.51 15.06 6.79
CA SER A 64 18.87 15.60 8.00
C SER A 64 17.65 16.49 7.69
N ALA A 65 17.72 17.31 6.64
CA ALA A 65 16.60 18.14 6.20
C ALA A 65 15.43 17.30 5.68
N LEU A 66 15.71 16.27 4.87
CA LEU A 66 14.72 15.33 4.37
C LEU A 66 14.07 14.55 5.51
N GLN A 67 14.85 14.10 6.50
CA GLN A 67 14.34 13.40 7.68
C GLN A 67 13.41 14.29 8.52
N LYS A 68 13.77 15.56 8.75
CA LYS A 68 12.91 16.53 9.46
C LYS A 68 11.63 16.83 8.69
N LEU A 69 11.71 16.92 7.36
CA LEU A 69 10.55 17.14 6.50
C LEU A 69 9.62 15.92 6.50
N LEU A 70 10.17 14.70 6.43
CA LEU A 70 9.42 13.45 6.58
C LEU A 70 8.70 13.40 7.93
N HIS A 71 9.39 13.75 9.01
CA HIS A 71 8.79 13.80 10.34
C HIS A 71 7.64 14.81 10.43
N LEU A 72 7.80 15.99 9.82
CA LEU A 72 6.75 17.00 9.74
C LEU A 72 5.56 16.50 8.92
N LEU A 73 5.79 15.87 7.77
CA LEU A 73 4.75 15.31 6.92
C LEU A 73 3.99 14.16 7.59
N THR A 74 4.69 13.30 8.34
CA THR A 74 4.06 12.25 9.16
C THR A 74 3.18 12.85 10.25
N ASN A 75 3.67 13.88 10.96
CA ASN A 75 2.89 14.57 11.98
C ASN A 75 1.66 15.29 11.40
N VAL A 76 1.78 15.94 10.24
CA VAL A 76 0.65 16.57 9.55
C VAL A 76 -0.37 15.52 9.11
N ASN A 77 0.07 14.41 8.52
CA ASN A 77 -0.81 13.29 8.15
C ASN A 77 -1.56 12.73 9.35
N GLN A 78 -0.87 12.54 10.47
CA GLN A 78 -1.48 12.01 11.69
C GLN A 78 -2.50 12.99 12.30
N ASN A 79 -2.21 14.29 12.28
CA ASN A 79 -3.15 15.32 12.72
C ASN A 79 -4.38 15.42 11.82
N VAL A 80 -4.21 15.33 10.49
CA VAL A 80 -5.32 15.34 9.53
C VAL A 80 -6.19 14.09 9.68
N ARG A 81 -5.59 12.91 9.87
CA ARG A 81 -6.33 11.66 10.16
C ARG A 81 -7.13 11.77 11.45
N THR A 82 -6.49 12.25 12.53
CA THR A 82 -7.15 12.46 13.82
C THR A 82 -8.33 13.43 13.68
N ALA A 83 -8.17 14.51 12.92
CA ALA A 83 -9.24 15.45 12.65
C ALA A 83 -10.38 14.80 11.83
N ALA A 84 -10.05 14.09 10.75
CA ALA A 84 -11.03 13.43 9.90
C ALA A 84 -11.82 12.32 10.64
N ASP A 85 -11.14 11.55 11.50
CA ASP A 85 -11.78 10.56 12.36
C ASP A 85 -12.68 11.23 13.41
N GLY A 86 -12.26 12.37 13.97
CA GLY A 86 -13.07 13.18 14.89
C GLY A 86 -14.33 13.74 14.25
N TYR A 87 -14.25 14.24 13.01
CA TYR A 87 -15.42 14.71 12.26
C TYR A 87 -16.37 13.56 11.88
N ARG A 88 -15.84 12.39 11.52
CA ARG A 88 -16.67 11.20 11.23
C ARG A 88 -17.37 10.65 12.46
N ALA A 89 -16.72 10.67 13.63
CA ALA A 89 -17.36 10.31 14.90
C ALA A 89 -18.50 11.27 15.24
N ALA A 90 -18.26 12.58 15.10
CA ALA A 90 -19.28 13.60 15.32
C ALA A 90 -20.48 13.45 14.36
N ASP A 91 -20.23 13.11 13.08
CA ASP A 91 -21.29 12.91 12.09
C ASP A 91 -22.11 11.63 12.38
N SER A 92 -21.44 10.54 12.78
CA SER A 92 -22.11 9.32 13.25
C SER A 92 -22.99 9.57 14.47
N ASP A 93 -22.49 10.34 15.44
CA ASP A 93 -23.25 10.69 16.65
C ASP A 93 -24.50 11.52 16.32
N VAL A 94 -24.38 12.46 15.36
CA VAL A 94 -25.50 13.26 14.85
C VAL A 94 -26.49 12.38 14.07
N ALA A 95 -26.02 11.49 13.20
CA ALA A 95 -26.88 10.59 12.42
C ALA A 95 -27.66 9.62 13.32
N GLN A 96 -27.04 9.10 14.38
CA GLN A 96 -27.70 8.27 15.38
C GLN A 96 -28.73 9.07 16.20
N ALA A 97 -28.45 10.35 16.49
CA ALA A 97 -29.39 11.21 17.19
C ALA A 97 -30.65 11.58 16.37
N TYR A 98 -30.59 11.49 15.03
CA TYR A 98 -31.68 11.95 14.15
C TYR A 98 -32.51 10.86 13.44
N GLY A 99 -32.18 9.56 13.43
CA GLY A 99 -32.92 8.65 12.53
C GLY A 99 -32.79 7.13 12.63
N GLY A 100 -32.51 6.53 13.79
CA GLY A 100 -32.52 5.06 13.95
C GLY A 100 -33.92 4.42 13.91
N GLY A 101 -34.58 4.38 12.74
CA GLY A 101 -35.86 3.68 12.53
C GLY A 101 -35.92 2.97 11.18
N GLN A 102 -36.02 1.64 11.21
CA GLN A 102 -36.07 0.73 10.06
C GLN A 102 -37.07 1.13 8.96
N SER A 103 -36.68 1.01 7.68
CA SER A 103 -37.28 0.08 6.69
C SER A 103 -36.84 0.39 5.24
N GLY A 104 -36.66 -0.66 4.42
CA GLY A 104 -36.96 -0.60 2.98
C GLY A 104 -35.83 -0.87 1.97
N GLY A 105 -35.54 -2.16 1.73
CA GLY A 105 -35.20 -2.78 0.43
C GLY A 105 -34.65 -1.93 -0.72
N GLY A 106 -33.33 -1.83 -0.79
CA GLY A 106 -32.52 -1.62 -1.99
C GLY A 106 -31.17 -2.27 -1.72
N ALA A 107 -30.54 -2.89 -2.73
CA ALA A 107 -29.19 -3.45 -2.56
C ALA A 107 -28.24 -2.30 -2.19
N ALA A 108 -28.03 -2.11 -0.90
CA ALA A 108 -27.10 -1.13 -0.38
C ALA A 108 -25.72 -1.56 -0.87
N ALA A 109 -25.03 -0.68 -1.58
CA ALA A 109 -23.59 -0.82 -1.77
C ALA A 109 -22.99 -1.10 -0.39
N ALA A 110 -22.37 -2.28 -0.23
CA ALA A 110 -21.75 -2.63 1.03
C ALA A 110 -20.77 -1.52 1.37
N ALA A 111 -20.91 -0.91 2.55
CA ALA A 111 -20.05 0.18 2.97
C ALA A 111 -18.59 -0.28 2.88
N ALA A 112 -17.72 0.58 2.32
CA ALA A 112 -16.31 0.29 2.17
C ALA A 112 -15.71 -0.13 3.53
N PRO A 113 -14.95 -1.24 3.60
CA PRO A 113 -14.39 -1.72 4.85
C PRO A 113 -13.44 -0.69 5.48
N GLN A 114 -13.58 -0.50 6.79
CA GLN A 114 -12.70 0.42 7.54
C GLN A 114 -11.35 -0.20 7.87
N GLN A 115 -11.29 -1.54 7.95
CA GLN A 115 -10.12 -2.34 8.28
C GLN A 115 -9.91 -3.44 7.24
N LEU A 116 -8.65 -3.85 7.07
CA LEU A 116 -8.32 -5.03 6.27
C LEU A 116 -8.92 -6.27 6.92
N ASP A 117 -9.43 -7.22 6.13
CA ASP A 117 -10.02 -8.45 6.67
C ASP A 117 -8.98 -9.18 7.54
N PRO A 118 -9.33 -9.57 8.78
CA PRO A 118 -8.41 -10.22 9.70
C PRO A 118 -7.74 -11.48 9.13
N ARG A 119 -8.43 -12.22 8.25
CA ARG A 119 -7.88 -13.42 7.60
C ARG A 119 -6.73 -13.07 6.65
N VAL A 120 -6.79 -11.90 6.01
CA VAL A 120 -5.71 -11.39 5.16
C VAL A 120 -4.52 -10.99 6.01
N VAL A 121 -4.75 -10.29 7.12
CA VAL A 121 -3.68 -9.97 8.09
C VAL A 121 -2.98 -11.23 8.56
N ASP A 122 -3.73 -12.25 8.98
CA ASP A 122 -3.18 -13.51 9.47
C ASP A 122 -2.43 -14.29 8.39
N SER A 123 -2.94 -14.28 7.15
CA SER A 123 -2.28 -14.88 6.00
C SER A 123 -0.92 -14.23 5.72
N ILE A 124 -0.87 -12.89 5.65
CA ILE A 124 0.37 -12.15 5.41
C ILE A 124 1.36 -12.34 6.56
N MET A 125 0.90 -12.23 7.81
CA MET A 125 1.77 -12.46 8.98
C MET A 125 2.39 -13.85 8.96
N ARG A 126 1.64 -14.87 8.54
CA ARG A 126 2.13 -16.24 8.41
C ARG A 126 3.13 -16.40 7.26
N SER A 127 2.89 -15.77 6.11
CA SER A 127 3.75 -15.90 4.93
C SER A 127 5.06 -15.14 5.07
N GLU A 128 5.01 -13.92 5.61
CA GLU A 128 6.19 -13.08 5.81
C GLU A 128 7.01 -13.53 7.04
N GLY A 129 6.34 -14.13 8.03
CA GLY A 129 6.96 -14.61 9.25
C GLY A 129 7.25 -13.50 10.26
N ALA A 130 7.38 -13.90 11.51
CA ALA A 130 7.55 -12.97 12.63
C ALA A 130 8.97 -12.36 12.71
N THR A 131 9.94 -12.98 12.06
CA THR A 131 11.34 -12.54 12.03
C THR A 131 11.95 -12.88 10.68
N GLY A 132 12.78 -11.99 10.16
CA GLY A 132 13.56 -12.22 8.96
C GLY A 132 14.69 -11.21 8.79
N GLU A 133 15.48 -11.42 7.74
CA GLU A 133 16.48 -10.46 7.28
C GLU A 133 16.38 -10.37 5.76
N GLN A 134 16.21 -9.17 5.24
CA GLN A 134 16.17 -8.91 3.80
C GLN A 134 17.25 -7.89 3.44
N GLY A 135 18.28 -8.36 2.72
CA GLY A 135 19.41 -7.50 2.30
C GLY A 135 20.24 -6.95 3.45
N GLY A 136 20.42 -7.71 4.53
CA GLY A 136 21.13 -7.22 5.73
C GLY A 136 20.26 -6.44 6.71
N VAL A 137 18.97 -6.25 6.41
CA VAL A 137 18.06 -5.44 7.22
C VAL A 137 17.08 -6.34 7.97
N PRO A 138 16.96 -6.21 9.30
CA PRO A 138 15.95 -6.91 10.08
C PRO A 138 14.53 -6.59 9.62
N GLU A 139 13.68 -7.61 9.66
CA GLU A 139 12.29 -7.54 9.22
C GLU A 139 11.36 -8.30 10.17
N ALA A 140 10.15 -7.79 10.33
CA ALA A 140 9.04 -8.47 11.00
C ALA A 140 7.77 -8.32 10.15
N TYR A 141 7.19 -9.43 9.72
CA TYR A 141 5.94 -9.46 8.93
C TYR A 141 5.97 -8.59 7.65
N GLY A 142 7.12 -8.52 6.96
CA GLY A 142 7.29 -7.67 5.77
C GLY A 142 7.65 -6.21 6.07
N PHE A 143 7.70 -5.80 7.34
CA PHE A 143 8.09 -4.45 7.76
C PHE A 143 9.59 -4.43 8.08
N ARG A 144 10.37 -3.60 7.36
CA ARG A 144 11.83 -3.53 7.50
C ARG A 144 12.25 -2.36 8.38
N GLN A 145 13.26 -2.59 9.21
CA GLN A 145 13.76 -1.60 10.17
C GLN A 145 14.11 -0.25 9.52
N ASN A 146 14.81 -0.26 8.39
CA ASN A 146 15.27 0.97 7.73
C ASN A 146 14.19 1.70 6.92
N MET A 147 13.01 1.10 6.73
CA MET A 147 11.93 1.72 5.95
C MET A 147 11.05 2.63 6.80
N HIS A 148 11.24 2.66 8.13
CA HIS A 148 10.41 3.41 9.09
C HIS A 148 8.90 3.24 8.86
N ASN A 149 8.49 2.07 8.37
CA ASN A 149 7.13 1.78 7.94
C ASN A 149 6.27 1.15 9.04
N GLY A 150 6.73 1.24 10.30
CA GLY A 150 6.04 0.68 11.47
C GLY A 150 6.78 -0.46 12.17
N TYR A 151 7.95 -0.89 11.66
CA TYR A 151 8.79 -1.91 12.30
C TYR A 151 9.02 -1.64 13.80
N ASP A 152 9.41 -0.41 14.16
CA ASP A 152 9.69 -0.05 15.56
C ASP A 152 8.46 -0.20 16.48
N ARG A 153 7.25 0.02 15.95
CA ARG A 153 6.00 -0.18 16.71
C ARG A 153 5.72 -1.66 16.95
N ILE A 154 6.01 -2.51 15.96
CA ILE A 154 5.88 -3.97 16.08
C ILE A 154 6.86 -4.48 17.12
N ILE A 155 8.13 -4.04 17.06
CA ILE A 155 9.15 -4.43 18.04
C ILE A 155 8.80 -3.94 19.44
N ALA A 156 8.32 -2.70 19.61
CA ALA A 156 7.89 -2.21 20.91
C ALA A 156 6.75 -3.06 21.51
N ALA A 157 5.73 -3.39 20.72
CA ALA A 157 4.65 -4.28 21.17
C ALA A 157 5.15 -5.69 21.49
N ARG A 158 6.11 -6.20 20.71
CA ARG A 158 6.74 -7.50 20.97
C ARG A 158 7.54 -7.51 22.27
N GLU A 159 8.29 -6.45 22.54
CA GLU A 159 9.09 -6.33 23.77
C GLU A 159 8.20 -6.26 25.02
N GLU A 160 7.03 -5.62 24.91
CA GLU A 160 6.09 -5.47 26.02
C GLU A 160 5.18 -6.70 26.23
N TYR A 161 4.62 -7.25 25.15
CA TYR A 161 3.56 -8.28 25.22
C TYR A 161 4.00 -9.67 24.73
N GLY A 162 5.16 -9.77 24.09
CA GLY A 162 5.68 -11.00 23.52
C GLY A 162 5.29 -11.21 22.05
N ILE A 163 6.07 -12.06 21.38
CA ILE A 163 5.88 -12.43 19.97
C ILE A 163 4.60 -13.25 19.77
N GLY A 164 3.80 -12.89 18.78
CA GLY A 164 2.51 -13.50 18.48
C GLY A 164 1.38 -13.11 19.43
N SER A 165 1.59 -12.12 20.31
CA SER A 165 0.55 -11.57 21.19
C SER A 165 -0.59 -10.92 20.40
N ALA A 166 -1.76 -10.78 21.02
CA ALA A 166 -2.90 -10.13 20.41
C ALA A 166 -2.61 -8.63 20.15
N GLU A 167 -1.80 -8.03 21.01
CA GLU A 167 -1.36 -6.64 20.97
C GLU A 167 -0.37 -6.41 19.82
N GLU A 168 0.63 -7.28 19.64
CA GLU A 168 1.51 -7.22 18.47
C GLU A 168 0.70 -7.39 17.18
N ARG A 169 -0.21 -8.37 17.16
CA ARG A 169 -1.11 -8.60 16.01
C ARG A 169 -1.97 -7.37 15.69
N ALA A 170 -2.50 -6.68 16.70
CA ALA A 170 -3.29 -5.47 16.51
C ALA A 170 -2.47 -4.35 15.86
N VAL A 171 -1.23 -4.14 16.31
CA VAL A 171 -0.30 -3.18 15.70
C VAL A 171 -0.03 -3.51 14.24
N VAL A 172 0.22 -4.79 13.92
CA VAL A 172 0.44 -5.24 12.54
C VAL A 172 -0.82 -5.03 11.69
N ALA A 173 -2.00 -5.37 12.21
CA ALA A 173 -3.27 -5.18 11.52
C ALA A 173 -3.54 -3.71 11.18
N ASP A 174 -3.24 -2.78 12.09
CA ASP A 174 -3.37 -1.34 11.87
C ASP A 174 -2.43 -0.85 10.76
N LEU A 175 -1.17 -1.28 10.80
CA LEU A 175 -0.17 -0.91 9.79
C LEU A 175 -0.54 -1.47 8.41
N MET A 176 -0.98 -2.73 8.34
CA MET A 176 -1.44 -3.35 7.10
C MET A 176 -2.71 -2.67 6.58
N THR A 177 -3.63 -2.29 7.45
CA THR A 177 -4.85 -1.54 7.09
C THR A 177 -4.50 -0.18 6.47
N ALA A 178 -3.51 0.53 7.02
CA ALA A 178 -3.05 1.79 6.44
C ALA A 178 -2.49 1.58 5.02
N ASN A 179 -1.67 0.54 4.82
CA ASN A 179 -1.14 0.18 3.50
C ASN A 179 -2.27 -0.23 2.53
N ALA A 180 -3.25 -1.00 3.00
CA ALA A 180 -4.42 -1.43 2.24
C ALA A 180 -5.25 -0.24 1.74
N ARG A 181 -5.40 0.80 2.58
CA ARG A 181 -6.06 2.04 2.19
C ARG A 181 -5.34 2.74 1.05
N THR A 182 -4.02 2.94 1.18
CA THR A 182 -3.22 3.60 0.14
C THR A 182 -3.18 2.80 -1.17
N ALA A 183 -3.18 1.48 -1.09
CA ALA A 183 -3.23 0.58 -2.25
C ALA A 183 -4.62 0.50 -2.91
N GLY A 184 -5.67 0.99 -2.26
CA GLY A 184 -7.06 0.92 -2.74
C GLY A 184 -7.77 -0.41 -2.42
N ALA A 185 -7.18 -1.29 -1.62
CA ALA A 185 -7.77 -2.57 -1.23
C ALA A 185 -9.06 -2.40 -0.40
N LEU A 186 -9.15 -1.33 0.39
CA LEU A 186 -10.32 -1.04 1.22
C LEU A 186 -11.54 -0.55 0.43
N ASN A 187 -11.49 -0.48 -0.90
CA ASN A 187 -12.68 -0.27 -1.74
C ASN A 187 -13.49 -1.57 -1.94
N PHE A 188 -12.94 -2.71 -1.50
CA PHE A 188 -13.51 -4.04 -1.77
C PHE A 188 -13.66 -4.82 -0.48
N THR A 189 -14.81 -5.51 -0.32
CA THR A 189 -15.11 -6.32 0.86
C THR A 189 -14.60 -7.76 0.74
N ASP A 190 -14.29 -8.24 -0.46
CA ASP A 190 -13.80 -9.60 -0.66
C ASP A 190 -12.36 -9.76 -0.13
N PRO A 191 -12.10 -10.71 0.78
CA PRO A 191 -10.77 -10.90 1.36
C PRO A 191 -9.73 -11.37 0.35
N GLY A 192 -10.11 -12.19 -0.62
CA GLY A 192 -9.20 -12.63 -1.69
C GLY A 192 -8.78 -11.45 -2.57
N THR A 193 -9.72 -10.56 -2.90
CA THR A 193 -9.42 -9.29 -3.58
C THR A 193 -8.48 -8.43 -2.76
N GLN A 194 -8.75 -8.23 -1.47
CA GLN A 194 -7.88 -7.47 -0.59
C GLN A 194 -6.46 -8.07 -0.53
N ALA A 195 -6.33 -9.39 -0.38
CA ALA A 195 -5.04 -10.08 -0.34
C ALA A 195 -4.24 -9.91 -1.64
N ALA A 196 -4.90 -10.06 -2.79
CA ALA A 196 -4.27 -9.88 -4.09
C ALA A 196 -3.74 -8.45 -4.27
N ILE A 197 -4.53 -7.44 -3.91
CA ILE A 197 -4.11 -6.02 -3.99
C ILE A 197 -2.94 -5.76 -3.04
N MET A 198 -2.97 -6.32 -1.83
CA MET A 198 -1.86 -6.20 -0.87
C MET A 198 -0.57 -6.86 -1.39
N SER A 199 -0.66 -8.04 -2.00
CA SER A 199 0.49 -8.69 -2.66
C SER A 199 1.03 -7.84 -3.81
N GLY A 200 0.15 -7.29 -4.65
CA GLY A 200 0.51 -6.38 -5.72
C GLY A 200 1.23 -5.13 -5.18
N ALA A 201 0.72 -4.54 -4.11
CA ALA A 201 1.29 -3.37 -3.46
C ALA A 201 2.66 -3.66 -2.84
N HIS A 202 2.85 -4.83 -2.22
CA HIS A 202 4.15 -5.25 -1.71
C HIS A 202 5.19 -5.33 -2.85
N MET A 203 4.79 -5.83 -4.01
CA MET A 203 5.71 -6.05 -5.13
C MET A 203 6.00 -4.81 -5.98
N ARG A 204 5.03 -3.90 -6.14
CA ARG A 204 5.10 -2.77 -7.08
C ARG A 204 4.80 -1.42 -6.43
N GLY A 205 4.58 -1.40 -5.12
CA GLY A 205 4.09 -0.23 -4.40
C GLY A 205 2.60 0.02 -4.63
N ALA A 206 2.01 0.84 -3.77
CA ALA A 206 0.60 1.24 -3.87
C ALA A 206 0.26 1.88 -5.23
N GLY A 207 1.15 2.70 -5.78
CA GLY A 207 0.95 3.32 -7.09
C GLY A 207 0.97 2.31 -8.25
N GLY A 208 1.87 1.34 -8.21
CA GLY A 208 1.96 0.30 -9.22
C GLY A 208 0.73 -0.61 -9.23
N VAL A 209 0.24 -1.03 -8.05
CA VAL A 209 -0.98 -1.87 -8.00
C VAL A 209 -2.23 -1.12 -8.44
N ARG A 210 -2.35 0.17 -8.14
CA ARG A 210 -3.44 1.01 -8.65
C ARG A 210 -3.39 1.14 -10.18
N ALA A 211 -2.19 1.26 -10.76
CA ALA A 211 -2.04 1.26 -12.22
C ALA A 211 -2.46 -0.09 -12.85
N ILE A 212 -2.12 -1.21 -12.20
CA ILE A 212 -2.54 -2.55 -12.64
C ILE A 212 -4.06 -2.68 -12.60
N LEU A 213 -4.70 -2.26 -11.50
CA LEU A 213 -6.15 -2.32 -11.36
C LEU A 213 -6.84 -1.41 -12.40
N ASN A 214 -6.36 -0.18 -12.56
CA ASN A 214 -6.89 0.74 -13.56
C ASN A 214 -6.80 0.16 -14.98
N HIS A 215 -5.70 -0.54 -15.28
CA HIS A 215 -5.55 -1.21 -16.57
C HIS A 215 -6.58 -2.33 -16.80
N MET A 216 -7.00 -3.07 -15.76
CA MET A 216 -8.10 -4.04 -15.89
C MET A 216 -9.40 -3.39 -16.38
N ALA A 217 -9.61 -2.12 -16.04
CA ALA A 217 -10.77 -1.34 -16.49
C ALA A 217 -10.56 -0.64 -17.85
N GLY A 218 -9.45 -0.94 -18.55
CA GLY A 218 -9.16 -0.44 -19.89
C GLY A 218 -8.29 0.82 -19.94
N GLU A 219 -7.72 1.28 -18.82
CA GLU A 219 -6.70 2.34 -18.87
C GLU A 219 -5.36 1.82 -19.45
N ASP A 220 -4.54 2.73 -19.98
CA ASP A 220 -3.19 2.39 -20.42
C ASP A 220 -2.30 1.97 -19.23
N ILE A 221 -1.40 1.01 -19.47
CA ILE A 221 -0.39 0.63 -18.47
C ILE A 221 0.60 1.79 -18.27
N VAL A 222 0.59 2.33 -17.05
CA VAL A 222 1.56 3.32 -16.56
C VAL A 222 2.34 2.76 -15.37
N ARG A 223 3.54 3.27 -15.10
CA ARG A 223 4.39 2.76 -14.00
C ARG A 223 3.80 2.97 -12.61
N SER A 224 2.97 3.98 -12.42
CA SER A 224 2.38 4.30 -11.12
C SER A 224 1.16 5.17 -11.34
N SER A 225 0.04 4.80 -10.72
CA SER A 225 -1.14 5.64 -10.67
C SER A 225 -1.29 6.26 -9.28
N ARG A 226 -1.73 7.52 -9.25
CA ARG A 226 -1.95 8.27 -8.01
C ARG A 226 -3.27 7.89 -7.35
N THR A 227 -4.27 7.47 -8.12
CA THR A 227 -5.62 7.16 -7.65
C THR A 227 -6.11 5.87 -8.27
N LEU A 228 -7.10 5.25 -7.62
CA LEU A 228 -7.91 4.17 -8.21
C LEU A 228 -9.16 4.83 -8.81
N GLY A 229 -9.45 4.58 -10.09
CA GLY A 229 -10.59 5.21 -10.74
C GLY A 229 -11.93 4.61 -10.28
N ASP A 230 -12.99 5.42 -10.26
CA ASP A 230 -14.34 4.93 -9.91
C ASP A 230 -14.82 3.85 -10.88
N ALA A 231 -14.52 4.00 -12.18
CA ALA A 231 -14.82 2.98 -13.19
C ALA A 231 -14.11 1.65 -12.90
N THR A 232 -12.89 1.71 -12.36
CA THR A 232 -12.13 0.53 -11.93
C THR A 232 -12.75 -0.13 -10.70
N ILE A 233 -13.17 0.66 -9.71
CA ILE A 233 -13.86 0.15 -8.52
C ILE A 233 -15.15 -0.57 -8.95
N GLN A 234 -15.95 0.07 -9.82
CA GLN A 234 -17.17 -0.51 -10.36
C GLN A 234 -16.92 -1.79 -11.17
N HIS A 235 -15.89 -1.80 -12.03
CA HIS A 235 -15.49 -2.99 -12.79
C HIS A 235 -15.17 -4.15 -11.85
N VAL A 236 -14.26 -3.94 -10.90
CA VAL A 236 -13.83 -4.99 -9.95
C VAL A 236 -14.99 -5.47 -9.08
N GLN A 237 -15.87 -4.58 -8.61
CA GLN A 237 -17.07 -4.96 -7.84
C GLN A 237 -18.06 -5.80 -8.65
N GLY A 238 -18.02 -5.71 -9.99
CA GLY A 238 -18.85 -6.51 -10.89
C GLY A 238 -18.29 -7.90 -11.18
N LEU A 239 -17.04 -8.19 -10.82
CA LEU A 239 -16.39 -9.48 -11.08
C LEU A 239 -16.71 -10.49 -9.97
N THR A 240 -16.83 -11.78 -10.35
CA THR A 240 -16.72 -12.85 -9.35
C THR A 240 -15.28 -12.94 -8.80
N PRO A 241 -15.06 -13.56 -7.63
CA PRO A 241 -13.71 -13.77 -7.12
C PRO A 241 -12.77 -14.45 -8.13
N GLU A 242 -13.24 -15.48 -8.83
CA GLU A 242 -12.44 -16.19 -9.84
C GLU A 242 -12.05 -15.27 -11.01
N GLN A 243 -13.01 -14.47 -11.50
CA GLN A 243 -12.78 -13.52 -12.58
C GLN A 243 -11.78 -12.46 -12.16
N PHE A 244 -11.96 -11.88 -10.98
CA PHE A 244 -11.03 -10.90 -10.44
C PHE A 244 -9.62 -11.46 -10.33
N GLN A 245 -9.44 -12.65 -9.73
CA GLN A 245 -8.10 -13.22 -9.55
C GLN A 245 -7.43 -13.51 -10.89
N GLN A 246 -8.20 -14.00 -11.88
CA GLN A 246 -7.67 -14.25 -13.23
C GLN A 246 -7.27 -12.94 -13.92
N GLU A 247 -8.17 -11.96 -14.00
CA GLU A 247 -7.90 -10.69 -14.67
C GLU A 247 -6.75 -9.93 -14.00
N PHE A 248 -6.72 -9.89 -12.67
CA PHE A 248 -5.64 -9.22 -11.94
C PHE A 248 -4.29 -9.93 -12.15
N ARG A 249 -4.27 -11.27 -12.17
CA ARG A 249 -3.07 -12.05 -12.49
C ARG A 249 -2.55 -11.71 -13.89
N ASP A 250 -3.43 -11.64 -14.88
CA ASP A 250 -3.05 -11.33 -16.26
C ASP A 250 -2.55 -9.89 -16.39
N ALA A 251 -3.25 -8.93 -15.78
CA ALA A 251 -2.85 -7.53 -15.75
C ALA A 251 -1.48 -7.32 -15.07
N ARG A 252 -1.14 -8.09 -14.02
CA ARG A 252 0.21 -8.06 -13.41
C ARG A 252 1.29 -8.54 -14.36
N VAL A 253 1.03 -9.60 -15.13
CA VAL A 253 1.97 -10.12 -16.13
C VAL A 253 2.19 -9.10 -17.23
N GLU A 254 1.13 -8.49 -17.74
CA GLU A 254 1.22 -7.47 -18.79
C GLU A 254 1.96 -6.22 -18.31
N TYR A 255 1.59 -5.72 -17.12
CA TYR A 255 2.28 -4.62 -16.46
C TYR A 255 3.79 -4.89 -16.33
N ASP A 256 4.18 -6.07 -15.85
CA ASP A 256 5.59 -6.38 -15.67
C ASP A 256 6.35 -6.47 -16.99
N ARG A 257 5.73 -7.04 -18.03
CA ARG A 257 6.30 -7.08 -19.38
C ARG A 257 6.49 -5.68 -19.96
N GLN A 258 5.49 -4.82 -19.83
CA GLN A 258 5.52 -3.48 -20.42
C GLN A 258 6.45 -2.52 -19.66
N ILE A 259 6.40 -2.53 -18.33
CA ILE A 259 7.16 -1.59 -17.50
C ILE A 259 8.61 -2.03 -17.29
N TYR A 260 8.87 -3.33 -17.17
CA TYR A 260 10.21 -3.85 -16.86
C TYR A 260 10.79 -4.75 -17.93
N GLY A 261 9.97 -5.34 -18.81
CA GLY A 261 10.43 -6.39 -19.71
C GLY A 261 11.45 -5.95 -20.75
N GLY A 262 11.51 -4.67 -21.09
CA GLY A 262 12.58 -4.10 -21.92
C GLY A 262 13.85 -3.70 -21.17
N THR A 263 13.87 -3.81 -19.84
CA THR A 263 14.98 -3.35 -19.00
C THR A 263 16.00 -4.45 -18.71
N ASN A 264 17.19 -4.06 -18.26
CA ASN A 264 18.25 -4.99 -17.84
C ASN A 264 18.34 -5.05 -16.31
N THR A 265 18.77 -6.20 -15.80
CA THR A 265 19.11 -6.44 -14.40
C THR A 265 20.54 -6.97 -14.30
N THR A 266 21.25 -6.63 -13.23
CA THR A 266 22.57 -7.20 -12.92
C THR A 266 22.48 -8.03 -11.65
N GLN A 267 22.90 -9.30 -11.72
CA GLN A 267 22.97 -10.18 -10.55
C GLN A 267 24.24 -11.02 -10.62
N GLY A 268 25.03 -11.04 -9.55
CA GLY A 268 26.29 -11.80 -9.52
C GLY A 268 27.31 -11.37 -10.58
N GLY A 269 27.30 -10.09 -10.99
CA GLY A 269 28.20 -9.57 -12.03
C GLY A 269 27.75 -9.83 -13.48
N HIS A 270 26.63 -10.52 -13.70
CA HIS A 270 26.07 -10.75 -15.04
C HIS A 270 24.88 -9.83 -15.29
N THR A 271 24.88 -9.16 -16.45
CA THR A 271 23.76 -8.34 -16.92
C THR A 271 22.92 -9.13 -17.91
N GLN A 272 21.62 -9.16 -17.71
CA GLN A 272 20.65 -9.83 -18.59
C GLN A 272 19.33 -9.07 -18.63
N ASN A 273 18.49 -9.39 -19.61
CA ASN A 273 17.14 -8.85 -19.67
C ASN A 273 16.34 -9.25 -18.41
N TRP A 274 15.56 -8.31 -17.88
CA TRP A 274 14.81 -8.48 -16.64
C TRP A 274 13.68 -9.51 -16.76
N TRP A 275 12.94 -9.51 -17.87
CA TRP A 275 11.85 -10.46 -18.08
C TRP A 275 12.38 -11.88 -18.25
N ASP A 276 13.47 -12.05 -19.01
CA ASP A 276 14.11 -13.36 -19.16
C ASP A 276 14.59 -13.90 -17.81
N ARG A 277 15.07 -13.01 -16.92
CA ARG A 277 15.52 -13.41 -15.57
C ARG A 277 14.36 -13.79 -14.66
N TYR A 278 13.34 -12.93 -14.55
CA TYR A 278 12.35 -13.02 -13.47
C TYR A 278 10.96 -13.44 -13.94
N GLY A 279 10.61 -13.24 -15.21
CA GLY A 279 9.26 -13.39 -15.74
C GLY A 279 8.64 -14.75 -15.49
N THR A 280 9.41 -15.83 -15.68
CA THR A 280 8.93 -17.19 -15.38
C THR A 280 8.64 -17.39 -13.88
N GLY A 281 9.50 -16.88 -13.00
CA GLY A 281 9.33 -16.99 -11.55
C GLY A 281 8.15 -16.15 -11.05
N LEU A 282 7.99 -14.95 -11.59
CA LEU A 282 6.88 -14.05 -11.29
C LEU A 282 5.55 -14.64 -11.74
N THR A 283 5.49 -15.19 -12.95
CA THR A 283 4.28 -15.85 -13.48
C THR A 283 3.85 -17.00 -12.58
N ARG A 284 4.78 -17.89 -12.21
CA ARG A 284 4.49 -18.99 -11.26
C ARG A 284 4.05 -18.50 -9.89
N ARG A 285 4.61 -17.37 -9.42
CA ARG A 285 4.17 -16.73 -8.18
C ARG A 285 2.72 -16.25 -8.29
N TYR A 286 2.35 -15.60 -9.39
CA TYR A 286 1.00 -15.09 -9.58
C TYR A 286 -0.03 -16.21 -9.72
N ASP A 287 0.31 -17.30 -10.42
CA ASP A 287 -0.56 -18.48 -10.53
C ASP A 287 -0.82 -19.13 -9.15
N ARG A 288 0.21 -19.20 -8.29
CA ARG A 288 0.06 -19.71 -6.92
C ARG A 288 -0.78 -18.77 -6.06
N GLU A 289 -0.50 -17.46 -6.10
CA GLU A 289 -1.22 -16.44 -5.34
C GLU A 289 -2.70 -16.38 -5.71
N GLN A 290 -3.02 -16.50 -7.01
CA GLN A 290 -4.40 -16.60 -7.49
C GLN A 290 -5.15 -17.74 -6.81
N ALA A 291 -4.58 -18.94 -6.77
CA ALA A 291 -5.21 -20.10 -6.13
C ALA A 291 -5.33 -19.92 -4.60
N GLU A 292 -4.31 -19.36 -3.96
CA GLU A 292 -4.29 -19.10 -2.52
C GLU A 292 -5.36 -18.07 -2.12
N PHE A 293 -5.43 -16.94 -2.81
CA PHE A 293 -6.33 -15.84 -2.47
C PHE A 293 -7.78 -16.15 -2.84
N LEU A 294 -8.02 -16.96 -3.88
CA LEU A 294 -9.36 -17.49 -4.14
C LEU A 294 -9.89 -18.30 -2.94
N GLY A 295 -9.02 -19.01 -2.22
CA GLY A 295 -9.38 -19.70 -0.98
C GLY A 295 -9.84 -18.76 0.14
N LEU A 296 -9.40 -17.50 0.15
CA LEU A 296 -9.82 -16.49 1.13
C LEU A 296 -11.20 -15.89 0.82
N SER A 297 -11.61 -15.88 -0.46
CA SER A 297 -12.93 -15.44 -0.90
C SER A 297 -14.05 -16.43 -0.54
N GLN A 298 -13.71 -17.67 -0.18
CA GLN A 298 -14.70 -18.68 0.20
C GLN A 298 -15.11 -18.56 1.68
N PRO A 299 -16.39 -18.78 2.02
CA PRO A 299 -16.83 -18.87 3.41
C PRO A 299 -16.12 -20.03 4.12
N GLN A 300 -15.64 -19.80 5.36
CA GLN A 300 -15.14 -20.91 6.19
C GLN A 300 -16.32 -21.75 6.65
N HIS A 301 -16.25 -23.06 6.42
CA HIS A 301 -17.17 -24.07 6.95
C HIS A 301 -16.77 -24.50 8.37
#